data_AF-A0A937C0H8-F1
#
_entry.id   AF-A0A937C0H8-F1
#
_cell.length_a   1.000
_cell.length_b   1.000
_cell.length_c   1.000
_cell.angle_alpha   90.00
_cell.angle_beta   90.00
_cell.angle_gamma   90.00
#
_symmetry.space_group_name_H-M   'P 1'
#
loop_
_entity.id
_entity.type
_entity.pdbx_description
1 polymer ?
#
loop_
_entity_poly.entity_id
_entity_poly.type
_entity_poly.pdbx_seq_one_letter_code
_entity_poly.pdbx_strand_id
1 'polypeptide(L)' 'MRVYNDWGQQVFSTTLTDRGWDGTINGVTQDGGVYIWVVKATTIKNQVIEKKGTCLLIR' A
#
# COMPACT_ATOMS: atom_id res chain seq x y z
N MET A 1 -5.70 -2.99 1.43
CA MET A 1 -4.62 -2.07 1.02
C MET A 1 -3.73 -2.75 0.01
N ARG A 2 -3.27 -2.00 -1.00
CA ARG A 2 -2.22 -2.40 -1.95
C ARG A 2 -1.16 -1.30 -1.99
N VAL A 3 0.10 -1.66 -2.14
CA VAL A 3 1.22 -0.71 -2.29
C VAL A 3 1.98 -1.06 -3.55
N TYR A 4 2.40 -0.02 -4.28
CA TYR A 4 3.11 -0.10 -5.55
C TYR A 4 4.38 0.73 -5.48
N ASN A 5 5.44 0.27 -6.15
CA ASN A 5 6.63 1.08 -6.40
C ASN A 5 6.44 2.00 -7.63
N ASP A 6 7.44 2.83 -7.92
CA ASP A 6 7.42 3.79 -9.03
C ASP A 6 7.34 3.13 -10.43
N TRP A 7 7.63 1.84 -10.56
CA TRP A 7 7.44 1.06 -11.80
C TRP A 7 6.03 0.50 -11.95
N GLY A 8 5.13 0.76 -11.00
CA GLY A 8 3.76 0.23 -10.99
C GLY A 8 3.66 -1.24 -10.57
N GLN A 9 4.75 -1.84 -10.08
CA GLN A 9 4.73 -3.21 -9.56
C GLN A 9 4.09 -3.21 -8.16
N GLN A 10 3.15 -4.12 -7.92
CA GLN A 10 2.59 -4.33 -6.58
C GLN A 10 3.63 -4.98 -5.68
N VAL A 11 4.01 -4.29 -4.60
CA VAL A 11 5.02 -4.75 -3.63
C VAL A 11 4.40 -5.32 -2.36
N PHE A 12 3.14 -4.97 -2.07
CA PHE A 12 2.43 -5.44 -0.89
C PHE A 12 0.92 -5.43 -1.11
N SER A 13 0.21 -6.39 -0.50
CA SER A 13 -1.26 -6.38 -0.44
C SER A 13 -1.77 -7.05 0.83
N THR A 14 -2.82 -6.47 1.42
CA THR A 14 -3.55 -7.04 2.56
C THR A 14 -5.02 -6.66 2.52
N THR A 15 -5.88 -7.48 3.12
CA THR A 15 -7.27 -7.16 3.42
C THR A 15 -7.50 -6.82 4.89
N LEU A 16 -6.50 -7.06 5.75
CA LEU A 16 -6.55 -6.76 7.18
C LEU A 16 -6.28 -5.28 7.45
N THR A 17 -7.10 -4.67 8.29
CA THR A 17 -7.05 -3.22 8.60
C THR A 17 -5.85 -2.83 9.48
N ASP A 18 -5.33 -3.78 10.26
CA ASP A 18 -4.23 -3.60 11.21
C ASP A 18 -2.84 -3.93 10.62
N ARG A 19 -2.79 -4.36 9.36
CA ARG A 19 -1.52 -4.67 8.68
C ARG A 19 -1.13 -3.60 7.67
N GLY A 20 0.11 -3.16 7.77
CA GLY A 20 0.75 -2.21 6.87
C GLY A 20 1.90 -2.83 6.08
N TRP A 21 2.38 -2.13 5.05
CA TRP A 21 3.67 -2.44 4.44
C TRP A 21 4.78 -1.84 5.31
N ASP A 22 5.82 -2.62 5.58
CA ASP A 22 6.93 -2.28 6.49
C ASP A 22 8.19 -1.79 5.76
N GLY A 23 8.13 -1.64 4.43
CA GLY A 23 9.29 -1.26 3.62
C GLY A 23 10.14 -2.43 3.15
N THR A 24 9.67 -3.67 3.28
CA THR A 24 10.36 -4.89 2.80
C THR A 24 9.60 -5.62 1.70
N ILE A 25 10.32 -6.30 0.81
CA ILE A 25 9.75 -7.23 -0.18
C ILE A 25 10.46 -8.57 0.03
N ASN A 26 9.70 -9.61 0.38
CA ASN A 26 10.25 -10.94 0.67
C ASN A 26 11.41 -10.92 1.71
N GLY A 27 11.28 -10.06 2.73
CA GLY A 27 12.31 -9.88 3.77
C GLY A 27 13.50 -9.01 3.35
N VAL A 28 13.56 -8.55 2.10
CA VAL A 28 14.61 -7.65 1.61
C VAL A 28 14.15 -6.20 1.76
N THR A 29 14.90 -5.41 2.51
CA THR A 29 14.69 -3.97 2.66
C THR A 29 14.75 -3.27 1.31
N GLN A 30 13.76 -2.41 1.04
CA GLN A 30 13.73 -1.61 -0.18
C GLN A 30 14.43 -0.27 -0.01
N ASP A 31 14.98 0.24 -1.12
CA ASP A 31 15.61 1.55 -1.20
C ASP A 31 14.62 2.69 -0.92
N GLY A 32 15.17 3.85 -0.55
CA GLY A 32 14.36 5.05 -0.38
C GLY A 32 13.72 5.48 -1.72
N GLY A 33 12.45 5.86 -1.67
CA GLY A 33 11.69 6.16 -2.88
C GLY A 33 10.23 6.47 -2.60
N VAL A 34 9.50 6.84 -3.65
CA VAL A 34 8.06 7.09 -3.56
C VAL A 34 7.31 5.79 -3.80
N TYR A 35 6.30 5.54 -2.96
CA TYR A 35 5.43 4.39 -3.06
C TYR A 35 3.98 4.85 -3.08
N ILE A 36 3.18 4.22 -3.92
CA ILE A 36 1.76 4.55 -4.07
C ILE A 36 0.96 3.51 -3.29
N TRP A 37 0.09 3.97 -2.39
CA TRP A 37 -0.84 3.09 -1.69
C TRP A 37 -2.28 3.33 -2.14
N VAL A 38 -3.05 2.24 -2.19
CA VAL A 38 -4.49 2.25 -2.54
C VAL A 38 -5.25 1.38 -1.54
N VAL A 39 -6.33 1.93 -0.99
CA VAL A 39 -7.26 1.27 -0.08
C VAL A 39 -8.66 1.37 -0.66
N LYS A 40 -9.33 0.22 -0.78
CA LYS A 40 -10.73 0.13 -1.19
C LYS A 40 -11.51 -0.54 -0.06
N ALA A 41 -12.62 0.05 0.36
CA ALA A 41 -13.50 -0.47 1.38
C ALA A 41 -14.95 -0.37 0.94
N THR A 42 -15.78 -1.31 1.38
CA THR A 42 -17.23 -1.27 1.18
C THR A 42 -17.88 -0.96 2.52
N THR A 43 -18.70 0.10 2.57
CA THR A 43 -19.43 0.47 3.78
C THR A 43 -20.65 -0.42 3.99
N ILE A 44 -21.24 -0.37 5.18
CA ILE A 44 -22.51 -1.03 5.49
C ILE A 44 -23.67 -0.62 4.59
N LYS A 45 -23.58 0.53 3.91
CA LYS A 45 -24.57 1.02 2.94
C LYS A 45 -24.28 0.53 1.50
N ASN A 46 -23.41 -0.47 1.35
CA ASN A 46 -22.91 -1.01 0.08
C ASN A 46 -22.23 0.05 -0.81
N GLN A 47 -21.72 1.14 -0.21
CA GLN A 47 -20.98 2.16 -0.93
C GLN A 47 -19.50 1.80 -0.94
N VAL A 48 -18.89 1.86 -2.12
CA VAL A 48 -17.45 1.67 -2.29
C VAL A 48 -16.74 3.00 -2.03
N ILE A 49 -15.81 2.99 -1.08
CA ILE A 49 -14.90 4.09 -0.81
C ILE A 49 -13.50 3.67 -1.26
N GLU A 50 -12.85 4.53 -2.04
CA GLU A 50 -11.46 4.37 -2.43
C GLU A 50 -10.65 5.55 -1.89
N LYS A 51 -9.52 5.24 -1.27
CA LYS A 51 -8.51 6.21 -0.85
C LYS A 51 -7.17 5.80 -1.44
N LYS A 52 -6.42 6.78 -1.91
CA LYS A 52 -5.07 6.58 -2.44
C LYS A 52 -4.18 7.74 -2.05
N GLY A 53 -2.88 7.49 -2.04
CA GLY A 53 -1.87 8.50 -1.78
C GLY A 53 -0.48 7.98 -2.05
N THR A 54 0.50 8.83 -1.77
CA THR A 54 1.91 8.47 -1.84
C THR A 54 2.51 8.38 -0.44
N CYS A 55 3.58 7.62 -0.30
CA CYS A 55 4.42 7.54 0.88
C CYS A 55 5.88 7.67 0.41
N LEU A 56 6.67 8.48 1.10
CA LEU A 56 8.11 8.55 0.89
C LEU A 56 8.78 7.60 1.89
N LEU A 57 9.45 6.56 1.40
CA LEU A 57 10.27 5.69 2.22
C LEU A 57 11.63 6.37 2.45
N ILE A 58 11.92 6.73 3.71
CA ILE A 58 13.17 7.39 4.12
C ILE A 58 14.11 6.34 4.74
N ARG A 59 15.40 6.40 4.39
CA ARG A 59 16.49 5.59 4.93
C ARG A 59 17.49 6.47 5.67
#